data_AF-A0A5E4CNR8-F1
#
_entry.id   AF-A0A5E4CNR8-F1
#
_cell.length_a   1.000
_cell.length_b   1.000
_cell.length_c   1.000
_cell.angle_alpha   90.00
_cell.angle_beta   90.00
_cell.angle_gamma   90.00
#
_symmetry.space_group_name_H-M   'P 1'
#
loop_
_entity.id
_entity.type
_entity.pdbx_description
1 polymer ?
#
loop_
_entity_poly.entity_id
_entity_poly.type
_entity_poly.pdbx_seq_one_letter_code
_entity_poly.pdbx_strand_id
1 'polypeptide(L)'
;MTSNSLSLFTSSATNQYSAALHYYLQAGAVCSDFFNKAVPPDVYTDQVIKRMIKCCSLLNCHTQVAILCQFLREIDYKTAFKSLQEQNSHDAMDSYYDYIWDVTILEYLTYLHHKRGETDKRQIAIKAIGQTELNASNPEEVLQLAAQRRKKKFLQAMAKLYF
;
A
#
# COMPACT_ATOMS: atom_id res chain seq x y z
N MET A 1 17.93 -18.97 -10.70
CA MET A 1 17.40 -17.78 -9.98
C MET A 1 17.66 -16.45 -10.70
N THR A 2 18.01 -16.42 -12.00
CA THR A 2 18.49 -15.19 -12.68
C THR A 2 17.49 -14.56 -13.69
N SER A 3 16.48 -15.29 -14.19
CA SER A 3 15.56 -14.76 -15.21
C SER A 3 14.49 -13.79 -14.69
N ASN A 4 13.88 -14.04 -13.53
CA ASN A 4 12.80 -13.19 -13.01
C ASN A 4 13.29 -11.81 -12.56
N SER A 5 14.54 -11.72 -12.11
CA SER A 5 15.15 -10.44 -11.75
C SER A 5 15.29 -9.56 -12.99
N LEU A 6 15.72 -10.11 -14.12
CA LEU A 6 15.93 -9.35 -15.35
C LEU A 6 14.63 -8.77 -15.93
N SER A 7 13.53 -9.52 -15.91
CA SER A 7 12.22 -9.07 -16.41
C SER A 7 11.57 -7.97 -15.55
N LEU A 8 11.79 -8.01 -14.23
CA LEU A 8 11.36 -6.94 -13.32
C LEU A 8 12.10 -5.63 -13.57
N PHE A 9 13.39 -5.70 -13.92
CA PHE A 9 14.19 -4.51 -14.23
C PHE A 9 13.81 -3.92 -15.59
N THR A 10 13.59 -4.74 -16.64
CA THR A 10 13.28 -4.24 -17.99
C THR A 10 11.89 -3.64 -18.15
N SER A 11 10.86 -4.17 -17.47
CA SER A 11 9.48 -3.63 -17.55
C SER A 11 9.33 -2.21 -16.96
N SER A 12 10.08 -1.89 -15.90
CA SER A 12 10.09 -0.53 -15.34
C SER A 12 10.76 0.51 -16.23
N ALA A 13 11.62 0.07 -17.17
CA ALA A 13 12.38 0.92 -18.08
C ALA A 13 11.60 1.29 -19.36
N THR A 14 10.52 0.58 -19.69
CA THR A 14 9.73 0.77 -20.92
C THR A 14 8.40 1.51 -20.71
N ASN A 15 8.24 2.23 -19.58
CA ASN A 15 6.97 2.86 -19.14
C ASN A 15 5.81 1.85 -18.96
N GLN A 16 6.09 0.56 -18.84
CA GLN A 16 5.06 -0.47 -18.63
C GLN A 16 4.79 -0.69 -17.13
N TYR A 17 4.31 0.34 -16.44
CA TYR A 17 4.13 0.35 -14.99
C TYR A 17 3.12 -0.70 -14.49
N SER A 18 2.03 -0.91 -15.23
CA SER A 18 1.03 -1.95 -14.90
C SER A 18 1.62 -3.36 -15.02
N ALA A 19 2.37 -3.63 -16.09
CA ALA A 19 3.06 -4.92 -16.27
C ALA A 19 4.15 -5.13 -15.19
N ALA A 20 4.88 -4.08 -14.82
CA ALA A 20 5.84 -4.15 -13.72
C ALA A 20 5.15 -4.53 -12.40
N LEU A 21 4.03 -3.89 -12.05
CA LEU A 21 3.24 -4.26 -10.86
C LEU A 21 2.74 -5.70 -10.92
N HIS A 22 2.23 -6.14 -12.07
CA HIS A 22 1.83 -7.53 -12.29
C HIS A 22 2.98 -8.49 -11.92
N TYR A 23 4.19 -8.29 -12.46
CA TYR A 23 5.31 -9.17 -12.18
C TYR A 23 5.81 -9.08 -10.72
N TYR A 24 5.81 -7.89 -10.09
CA TYR A 24 6.14 -7.76 -8.67
C TYR A 24 5.15 -8.52 -7.78
N LEU A 25 3.85 -8.44 -8.09
CA LEU A 25 2.80 -9.14 -7.36
C LEU A 25 2.88 -10.65 -7.61
N GLN A 26 3.13 -11.07 -8.85
CA GLN A 26 3.31 -12.48 -9.18
C GLN A 26 4.51 -13.10 -8.43
N ALA A 27 5.65 -12.40 -8.40
CA ALA A 27 6.82 -12.84 -7.63
C ALA A 27 6.50 -12.98 -6.13
N GLY A 28 5.82 -11.98 -5.56
CA GLY A 28 5.37 -12.02 -4.18
C GLY A 28 4.43 -13.20 -3.91
N ALA A 29 3.43 -13.42 -4.78
CA ALA A 29 2.45 -14.50 -4.66
C ALA A 29 3.11 -15.89 -4.71
N VAL A 30 4.05 -16.12 -5.63
CA VAL A 30 4.78 -17.39 -5.75
C VAL A 30 5.59 -17.67 -4.49
N CYS A 31 6.27 -16.68 -3.93
CA CYS A 31 7.16 -16.86 -2.79
C CYS A 31 6.44 -16.93 -1.42
N SER A 32 5.13 -16.64 -1.38
CA SER A 32 4.39 -16.48 -0.12
C SER A 32 3.09 -17.27 -0.05
N ASP A 33 2.89 -18.22 -0.96
CA ASP A 33 1.63 -18.97 -1.09
C ASP A 33 0.44 -18.01 -1.21
N PHE A 34 0.49 -17.16 -2.24
CA PHE A 34 -0.52 -16.14 -2.52
C PHE A 34 -0.76 -15.17 -1.34
N PHE A 35 0.35 -14.72 -0.74
CA PHE A 35 0.38 -13.82 0.41
C PHE A 35 -0.28 -14.40 1.68
N ASN A 36 -0.49 -15.71 1.75
CA ASN A 36 -0.91 -16.36 2.99
C ASN A 36 0.21 -16.37 4.04
N LYS A 37 1.47 -16.32 3.59
CA LYS A 37 2.67 -16.17 4.42
C LYS A 37 3.29 -14.79 4.18
N ALA A 38 4.20 -14.37 5.06
CA ALA A 38 4.98 -13.16 4.83
C ALA A 38 5.85 -13.33 3.57
N VAL A 39 5.90 -12.30 2.72
CA VAL A 39 6.81 -12.30 1.57
C VAL A 39 8.25 -12.21 2.09
N PRO A 40 9.17 -13.06 1.60
CA PRO A 40 10.56 -13.01 2.03
C PRO A 40 11.19 -11.60 1.83
N PRO A 41 11.97 -11.10 2.80
CA PRO A 41 12.50 -9.74 2.77
C PRO A 41 13.55 -9.51 1.67
N ASP A 42 14.15 -10.57 1.14
CA ASP A 42 15.03 -10.56 -0.04
C ASP A 42 14.26 -10.45 -1.36
N VAL A 43 12.98 -10.84 -1.37
CA VAL A 43 12.07 -10.67 -2.51
C VAL A 43 11.45 -9.27 -2.49
N TYR A 44 10.85 -8.88 -1.37
CA TYR A 44 10.29 -7.53 -1.16
C TYR A 44 11.24 -6.65 -0.36
N THR A 45 12.34 -6.27 -1.01
CA THR A 45 13.26 -5.26 -0.49
C THR A 45 12.65 -3.86 -0.57
N ASP A 46 13.17 -2.91 0.22
CA ASP A 46 12.78 -1.49 0.12
C ASP A 46 12.94 -0.94 -1.31
N GLN A 47 13.92 -1.43 -2.08
CA GLN A 47 14.09 -1.03 -3.47
C GLN A 47 12.92 -1.50 -4.35
N VAL A 48 12.45 -2.73 -4.15
CA VAL A 48 11.29 -3.27 -4.87
C VAL A 48 10.02 -2.51 -4.49
N ILE A 49 9.78 -2.29 -3.20
CA ILE A 49 8.62 -1.52 -2.72
C ILE A 49 8.65 -0.08 -3.26
N LYS A 50 9.80 0.60 -3.26
CA LYS A 50 9.95 1.94 -3.87
C LYS A 50 9.64 1.94 -5.38
N ARG A 51 9.97 0.86 -6.11
CA ARG A 51 9.58 0.72 -7.52
C ARG A 51 8.08 0.51 -7.68
N MET A 52 7.45 -0.29 -6.81
CA MET A 52 5.99 -0.45 -6.80
C MET A 52 5.29 0.89 -6.52
N ILE A 53 5.75 1.64 -5.50
CA ILE A 53 5.29 3.00 -5.20
C ILE A 53 5.37 3.90 -6.44
N LYS A 54 6.52 3.90 -7.13
CA LYS A 54 6.69 4.69 -8.36
C LYS A 54 5.70 4.27 -9.46
N CYS A 55 5.46 2.97 -9.65
CA CYS A 55 4.51 2.48 -10.63
C CYS A 55 3.08 2.94 -10.30
N CYS A 56 2.62 2.77 -9.05
CA CYS A 56 1.29 3.22 -8.62
C CYS A 56 1.14 4.74 -8.77
N SER A 57 2.18 5.52 -8.45
CA SER A 57 2.17 6.98 -8.61
C SER A 57 1.99 7.40 -10.07
N LEU A 58 2.62 6.70 -11.02
CA LEU A 58 2.55 7.01 -12.45
C LEU A 58 1.27 6.48 -13.11
N LEU A 59 0.54 5.59 -12.44
CA LEU A 59 -0.79 5.12 -12.82
C LEU A 59 -1.93 5.94 -12.19
N ASN A 60 -1.60 7.01 -11.43
CA ASN A 60 -2.54 7.81 -10.63
C ASN A 60 -3.32 6.99 -9.58
N CYS A 61 -2.69 5.96 -9.00
CA CYS A 61 -3.25 5.17 -7.89
C CYS A 61 -2.68 5.68 -6.56
N HIS A 62 -3.14 6.84 -6.10
CA HIS A 62 -2.52 7.57 -5.00
C HIS A 62 -2.76 6.97 -3.62
N THR A 63 -3.86 6.26 -3.43
CA THR A 63 -4.17 5.54 -2.18
C THR A 63 -3.32 4.29 -2.06
N GLN A 64 -3.12 3.58 -3.18
CA GLN A 64 -2.18 2.45 -3.23
C GLN A 64 -0.75 2.89 -2.90
N VAL A 65 -0.31 4.07 -3.36
CA VAL A 65 0.98 4.66 -2.98
C VAL A 65 1.08 4.83 -1.46
N ALA A 66 0.08 5.46 -0.84
CA ALA A 66 0.09 5.69 0.61
C ALA A 66 0.11 4.38 1.42
N ILE A 67 -0.59 3.34 0.93
CA ILE A 67 -0.55 2.02 1.55
C ILE A 67 0.83 1.38 1.42
N LEU A 68 1.42 1.40 0.23
CA LEU A 68 2.76 0.83 -0.02
C LEU A 68 3.86 1.57 0.76
N CYS A 69 3.71 2.86 1.09
CA CYS A 69 4.65 3.56 1.95
C CYS A 69 4.79 2.91 3.34
N GLN A 70 3.76 2.25 3.86
CA GLN A 70 3.81 1.55 5.14
C GLN A 70 4.58 0.21 5.07
N PHE A 71 4.87 -0.30 3.87
CA PHE A 71 5.58 -1.57 3.67
C PHE A 71 7.09 -1.43 3.84
N LEU A 72 7.61 -0.20 3.77
CA LEU A 72 9.01 0.11 3.99
C LEU A 72 9.39 -0.08 5.46
N ARG A 73 10.69 -0.29 5.73
CA ARG A 73 11.20 -0.35 7.11
C ARG A 73 10.92 0.93 7.89
N GLU A 74 11.13 2.06 7.23
CA GLU A 74 10.74 3.39 7.71
C GLU A 74 9.64 3.92 6.80
N ILE A 75 8.53 4.33 7.38
CA ILE A 75 7.36 4.78 6.63
C ILE A 75 7.69 6.11 5.93
N ASP A 76 7.53 6.15 4.60
CA ASP A 76 7.76 7.36 3.81
C ASP A 76 6.51 8.26 3.79
N TYR A 77 6.29 8.97 4.90
CA TYR A 77 5.20 9.92 5.06
C TYR A 77 5.21 11.05 4.03
N LYS A 78 6.41 11.49 3.60
CA LYS A 78 6.53 12.58 2.62
C LYS A 78 5.91 12.18 1.29
N THR A 79 6.21 10.97 0.82
CA THR A 79 5.63 10.44 -0.43
C THR A 79 4.13 10.14 -0.26
N ALA A 80 3.72 9.55 0.87
CA ALA A 80 2.32 9.24 1.14
C ALA A 80 1.44 10.50 1.17
N PHE A 81 1.84 11.53 1.91
CA PHE A 81 1.06 12.77 2.01
C PHE A 81 1.01 13.52 0.69
N LYS A 82 2.12 13.55 -0.05
CA LYS A 82 2.16 14.15 -1.38
C LYS A 82 1.19 13.43 -2.32
N SER A 83 1.15 12.09 -2.33
CA SER A 83 0.22 11.37 -3.22
C SER A 83 -1.23 11.60 -2.83
N LEU A 84 -1.56 11.55 -1.53
CA LEU A 84 -2.94 11.74 -1.05
C LEU A 84 -3.49 13.15 -1.35
N GLN A 85 -2.64 14.15 -1.51
CA GLN A 85 -3.05 15.51 -1.90
C GLN A 85 -3.58 15.61 -3.33
N GLU A 86 -3.29 14.65 -4.20
CA GLU A 86 -3.82 14.62 -5.56
C GLU A 86 -5.35 14.36 -5.51
N GLN A 87 -6.10 14.96 -6.44
CA GLN A 87 -7.57 14.84 -6.49
C GLN A 87 -8.04 13.90 -7.61
N ASN A 88 -7.18 13.63 -8.58
CA ASN A 88 -7.43 12.80 -9.76
C ASN A 88 -7.01 11.34 -9.54
N SER A 89 -7.30 10.77 -8.37
CA SER A 89 -6.99 9.36 -8.11
C SER A 89 -7.89 8.44 -8.93
N HIS A 90 -7.28 7.45 -9.57
CA HIS A 90 -7.96 6.40 -10.33
C HIS A 90 -8.18 5.12 -9.49
N ASP A 91 -7.85 5.15 -8.19
CA ASP A 91 -8.16 4.07 -7.26
C ASP A 91 -9.41 4.38 -6.41
N ALA A 92 -10.08 3.32 -5.94
CA ALA A 92 -11.29 3.41 -5.11
C ALA A 92 -10.96 3.86 -3.68
N MET A 93 -10.45 5.08 -3.54
CA MET A 93 -9.79 5.67 -2.36
C MET A 93 -10.35 5.25 -0.99
N ASP A 94 -11.66 5.44 -0.76
CA ASP A 94 -12.31 5.13 0.51
C ASP A 94 -12.42 3.62 0.80
N SER A 95 -12.52 2.79 -0.24
CA SER A 95 -12.52 1.32 -0.11
C SER A 95 -11.16 0.76 0.33
N TYR A 96 -10.10 1.56 0.29
CA TYR A 96 -8.74 1.14 0.65
C TYR A 96 -8.34 1.50 2.09
N TYR A 97 -9.15 2.25 2.85
CA TYR A 97 -8.78 2.70 4.20
C TYR A 97 -8.65 1.55 5.21
N ASP A 98 -9.37 0.45 5.00
CA ASP A 98 -9.25 -0.76 5.82
C ASP A 98 -7.87 -1.45 5.69
N TYR A 99 -7.05 -1.05 4.72
CA TYR A 99 -5.69 -1.54 4.53
C TYR A 99 -4.61 -0.64 5.15
N ILE A 100 -4.98 0.52 5.70
CA ILE A 100 -4.06 1.42 6.38
C ILE A 100 -4.02 1.04 7.86
N TRP A 101 -2.82 0.78 8.39
CA TRP A 101 -2.62 0.55 9.83
C TRP A 101 -1.88 1.68 10.53
N ASP A 102 -1.23 2.56 9.78
CA ASP A 102 -0.57 3.72 10.33
C ASP A 102 -1.60 4.83 10.65
N VAL A 103 -1.68 5.17 11.94
CA VAL A 103 -2.65 6.16 12.45
C VAL A 103 -2.34 7.56 11.90
N THR A 104 -1.07 7.91 11.72
CA THR A 104 -0.68 9.22 11.19
C THR A 104 -1.17 9.43 9.74
N ILE A 105 -1.14 8.39 8.91
CA ILE A 105 -1.72 8.44 7.55
C ILE A 105 -3.24 8.62 7.61
N LEU A 106 -3.95 7.92 8.52
CA LEU A 106 -5.40 8.06 8.69
C LEU A 106 -5.80 9.44 9.24
N GLU A 107 -5.03 9.99 10.17
CA GLU A 107 -5.21 11.35 10.68
C GLU A 107 -5.04 12.39 9.56
N TYR A 108 -4.00 12.21 8.74
CA TYR A 108 -3.78 13.06 7.58
C TYR A 108 -4.95 13.01 6.58
N LEU A 109 -5.48 11.81 6.30
CA LEU A 109 -6.68 11.65 5.46
C LEU A 109 -7.89 12.37 6.05
N THR A 110 -8.09 12.25 7.37
CA THR A 110 -9.19 12.92 8.07
C THR A 110 -9.07 14.45 7.96
N TYR A 111 -7.88 15.00 8.17
CA TYR A 111 -7.57 16.41 7.97
C TYR A 111 -7.85 16.84 6.52
N LEU A 112 -7.38 16.07 5.54
CA LEU A 112 -7.52 16.38 4.12
C LEU A 112 -9.00 16.41 3.70
N HIS A 113 -9.78 15.41 4.10
CA HIS A 113 -11.22 15.36 3.82
C HIS A 113 -11.98 16.50 4.49
N HIS A 114 -11.63 16.84 5.73
CA HIS A 114 -12.20 17.99 6.41
C HIS A 114 -11.94 19.29 5.63
N LYS A 115 -10.69 19.51 5.21
CA LYS A 115 -10.29 20.68 4.42
C LYS A 115 -11.03 20.77 3.08
N ARG A 116 -11.37 19.63 2.47
CA ARG A 116 -12.09 19.55 1.18
C ARG A 116 -13.61 19.53 1.31
N GLY A 117 -14.16 19.50 2.53
CA GLY A 117 -15.61 19.37 2.76
C GLY A 117 -16.17 17.96 2.51
N GLU A 118 -15.30 16.95 2.37
CA GLU A 118 -15.65 15.55 2.05
C GLU A 118 -16.10 14.80 3.32
N THR A 119 -17.26 15.15 3.86
CA THR A 119 -17.74 14.68 5.18
C THR A 119 -17.92 13.15 5.25
N ASP A 120 -18.42 12.50 4.19
CA ASP A 120 -18.63 11.05 4.19
C ASP A 120 -17.29 10.30 4.28
N LYS A 121 -16.32 10.67 3.45
CA LYS A 121 -14.98 10.07 3.47
C LYS A 121 -14.24 10.36 4.78
N ARG A 122 -14.42 11.55 5.35
CA ARG A 122 -13.92 11.89 6.69
C ARG A 122 -14.47 10.91 7.73
N GLN A 123 -15.76 10.59 7.69
CA GLN A 123 -16.37 9.67 8.65
C GLN A 123 -15.84 8.24 8.50
N ILE A 124 -15.55 7.80 7.27
CA ILE A 124 -14.91 6.49 7.02
C ILE A 124 -13.49 6.46 7.60
N ALA A 125 -12.70 7.51 7.40
CA ALA A 125 -11.35 7.62 7.97
C ALA A 125 -11.37 7.62 9.51
N ILE A 126 -12.28 8.38 10.14
CA ILE A 126 -12.47 8.39 11.60
C ILE A 126 -12.86 6.99 12.11
N LYS A 127 -13.75 6.30 11.40
CA LYS A 127 -14.13 4.92 11.75
C LYS A 127 -12.95 3.96 11.66
N ALA A 128 -12.07 4.12 10.68
CA ALA A 128 -10.85 3.31 10.55
C ALA A 128 -9.90 3.55 11.73
N ILE A 129 -9.68 4.81 12.14
CA ILE A 129 -8.88 5.15 13.34
C ILE A 129 -9.48 4.51 14.60
N GLY A 130 -10.80 4.52 14.73
CA GLY A 130 -11.51 3.95 15.88
C GLY A 130 -11.47 2.42 15.98
N GLN A 131 -10.83 1.71 15.06
CA GLN A 131 -10.69 0.25 15.14
C GLN A 131 -9.75 -0.14 16.29
N THR A 132 -10.21 -0.98 17.21
CA THR A 132 -9.49 -1.34 18.45
C THR A 132 -8.11 -1.94 18.20
N GLU A 133 -7.93 -2.65 17.09
CA GLU A 133 -6.65 -3.25 16.69
C GLU A 133 -5.58 -2.23 16.26
N LEU A 134 -5.96 -0.97 16.02
CA LEU A 134 -5.04 0.14 15.70
C LEU A 134 -4.72 1.03 16.89
N ASN A 135 -5.24 0.70 18.07
CA ASN A 135 -4.94 1.49 19.26
C ASN A 135 -3.44 1.47 19.54
N ALA A 136 -2.79 2.63 19.47
CA ALA A 136 -1.35 2.78 19.70
C ALA A 136 -0.89 2.36 21.10
N SER A 137 -1.83 2.18 22.05
CA SER A 137 -1.57 1.64 23.38
C SER A 137 -1.57 0.11 23.44
N ASN A 138 -1.90 -0.58 22.35
CA ASN A 138 -1.85 -2.03 22.28
C ASN A 138 -0.39 -2.52 22.37
N PRO A 139 -0.16 -3.75 22.87
CA PRO A 139 1.14 -4.40 22.75
C PRO A 139 1.59 -4.49 21.29
N GLU A 140 2.91 -4.36 21.08
CA GLU A 140 3.53 -4.37 19.74
C GLU A 140 3.10 -5.60 18.91
N GLU A 141 2.98 -6.77 19.53
CA GLU A 141 2.53 -8.01 18.87
C GLU A 141 1.14 -7.89 18.24
N VAL A 142 0.23 -7.17 18.89
CA VAL A 142 -1.13 -6.93 18.39
C VAL A 142 -1.09 -5.99 17.19
N LEU A 143 -0.30 -4.93 17.27
CA LEU A 143 -0.10 -3.98 16.17
C LEU A 143 0.54 -4.64 14.96
N GLN A 144 1.56 -5.47 15.18
CA GLN A 144 2.22 -6.25 14.14
C GLN A 144 1.26 -7.24 13.49
N LEU A 145 0.43 -7.95 14.26
CA LEU A 145 -0.56 -8.88 13.71
C LEU A 145 -1.60 -8.13 12.86
N ALA A 146 -2.08 -6.98 13.33
CA ALA A 146 -3.01 -6.14 12.58
C ALA A 146 -2.39 -5.63 11.27
N ALA A 147 -1.14 -5.17 11.30
CA ALA A 147 -0.39 -4.76 10.12
C ALA A 147 -0.20 -5.93 9.14
N GLN A 148 0.23 -7.11 9.60
CA GLN A 148 0.41 -8.29 8.75
C GLN A 148 -0.90 -8.71 8.08
N ARG A 149 -2.02 -8.68 8.82
CA ARG A 149 -3.35 -8.99 8.28
C ARG A 149 -3.77 -8.01 7.19
N ARG A 150 -3.55 -6.71 7.40
CA ARG A 150 -3.85 -5.67 6.40
C ARG A 150 -2.93 -5.76 5.18
N LYS A 151 -1.63 -5.99 5.38
CA LYS A 151 -0.65 -6.25 4.31
C LYS A 151 -1.09 -7.40 3.42
N LYS A 152 -1.45 -8.55 4.01
CA LYS A 152 -1.98 -9.71 3.30
C LYS A 152 -3.20 -9.35 2.46
N LYS A 153 -4.23 -8.75 3.07
CA LYS A 153 -5.48 -8.41 2.37
C LYS A 153 -5.22 -7.44 1.21
N PHE A 154 -4.40 -6.42 1.44
CA PHE A 154 -4.03 -5.45 0.40
C PHE A 154 -3.28 -6.09 -0.76
N LEU A 155 -2.26 -6.92 -0.48
CA LEU A 155 -1.50 -7.60 -1.52
C LEU A 155 -2.40 -8.54 -2.33
N GLN A 156 -3.31 -9.28 -1.67
CA GLN A 156 -4.29 -10.12 -2.37
C GLN A 156 -5.26 -9.30 -3.22
N ALA A 157 -5.71 -8.14 -2.74
CA ALA A 157 -6.59 -7.24 -3.50
C ALA A 157 -5.87 -6.62 -4.71
N MET A 158 -4.64 -6.11 -4.54
CA MET A 158 -3.80 -5.61 -5.63
C MET A 158 -3.56 -6.70 -6.65
N ALA A 159 -3.22 -7.90 -6.18
CA ALA A 159 -2.93 -8.98 -7.08
C ALA A 159 -4.19 -9.32 -7.90
N LYS A 160 -5.40 -9.40 -7.31
CA LYS A 160 -6.67 -9.56 -8.08
C LYS A 160 -6.98 -8.45 -9.08
N LEU A 161 -6.40 -7.27 -8.90
CA LEU A 161 -6.57 -6.14 -9.81
C LEU A 161 -5.63 -6.23 -11.02
N TYR A 162 -4.44 -6.80 -10.84
CA TYR A 162 -3.38 -6.82 -11.86
C TYR A 162 -3.13 -8.23 -12.45
N PHE A 163 -3.61 -9.31 -11.82
CA PHE A 163 -3.56 -10.69 -12.31
C PHE A 163 -4.94 -11.18 -12.78
#